data_AF-A0ABD4UPR2-F1
#
_entry.id   AF-A0ABD4UPR2-F1
#
_cell.length_a   1.000
_cell.length_b   1.000
_cell.length_c   1.000
_cell.angle_alpha   90.00
_cell.angle_beta   90.00
_cell.angle_gamma   90.00
#
_symmetry.space_group_name_H-M   'P 1'
#
loop_
_entity.id
_entity.type
_entity.pdbx_description
1 polymer ?
#
loop_
_entity_poly.entity_id
_entity_poly.type
_entity_poly.pdbx_seq_one_letter_code
_entity_poly.pdbx_strand_id
1 'polypeptide(L)'
;MNLPAPRSLLPDGTRVFDAECVSRLTLLNACARALRGLGYRVLAEEISPRDGGRPTIRIGPYLAKSSDVLRERAGGVTVQRQGNRQFAYVVFMSVRVTWEIAA
;
A
#
# COMPACT_ATOMS: atom_id res chain seq x y z
N MET A 1 3.39 24.71 -41.21
CA MET A 1 2.83 23.43 -40.74
C MET A 1 3.89 22.75 -39.90
N ASN A 2 3.77 22.80 -38.57
CA ASN A 2 4.68 22.13 -37.65
C ASN A 2 4.11 20.75 -37.31
N LEU A 3 4.78 19.69 -37.74
CA LEU A 3 4.47 18.33 -37.28
C LEU A 3 4.97 18.20 -35.84
N PRO A 4 4.16 17.72 -34.88
CA PRO A 4 4.67 17.39 -33.56
C PRO A 4 5.61 16.19 -33.68
N ALA A 5 6.81 16.33 -33.10
CA ALA A 5 7.78 15.25 -33.00
C ALA A 5 7.15 14.01 -32.35
N PRO A 6 7.50 12.78 -32.80
CA PRO A 6 7.01 11.57 -32.17
C PRO A 6 7.45 11.59 -30.70
N ARG A 7 6.46 11.53 -29.80
CA ARG A 7 6.69 11.24 -28.38
C ARG A 7 7.45 9.92 -28.36
N SER A 8 8.68 9.95 -27.85
CA SER A 8 9.47 8.76 -27.60
C SER A 8 8.63 7.79 -26.76
N LEU A 9 8.01 6.81 -27.42
CA LEU A 9 7.57 5.57 -26.83
C LEU A 9 8.86 4.93 -26.32
N LEU A 10 9.15 5.09 -25.03
CA LEU A 10 10.24 4.38 -24.38
C LEU A 10 10.10 2.89 -24.78
N PRO A 11 11.17 2.29 -25.32
CA PRO A 11 11.09 0.94 -25.87
C PRO A 11 10.79 -0.07 -24.79
N ASP A 12 10.24 -1.19 -25.24
CA ASP A 12 9.94 -2.44 -24.56
C ASP A 12 11.23 -3.04 -23.93
N GLY A 13 11.78 -2.35 -22.95
CA GLY A 13 13.04 -2.67 -22.30
C GLY A 13 12.83 -3.66 -21.18
N THR A 14 13.72 -4.66 -21.11
CA THR A 14 13.82 -5.61 -20.00
C THR A 14 13.78 -4.87 -18.67
N ARG A 15 12.66 -4.95 -17.94
CA ARG A 15 12.54 -4.42 -16.59
C ARG A 15 13.25 -5.36 -15.65
N VAL A 16 14.48 -5.04 -15.29
CA VAL A 16 15.24 -5.79 -14.30
C VAL A 16 14.70 -5.40 -12.92
N PHE A 17 14.27 -6.39 -12.14
CA PHE A 17 13.99 -6.19 -10.72
C PHE A 17 15.33 -6.01 -10.00
N ASP A 18 15.63 -4.78 -9.60
CA ASP A 18 16.79 -4.52 -8.76
C ASP A 18 16.58 -5.06 -7.33
N ALA A 19 17.66 -5.08 -6.55
CA ALA A 19 17.64 -5.58 -5.18
C ALA A 19 16.67 -4.80 -4.27
N GLU A 20 16.45 -3.51 -4.54
CA GLU A 20 15.48 -2.69 -3.78
C GLU A 20 14.05 -3.16 -4.08
N CYS A 21 13.73 -3.37 -5.35
CA CYS A 21 12.44 -3.85 -5.81
C CYS A 21 12.13 -5.23 -5.22
N VAL A 22 13.09 -6.15 -5.25
CA VAL A 22 12.95 -7.48 -4.62
C VAL A 22 12.74 -7.36 -3.10
N SER A 23 13.46 -6.46 -2.44
CA SER A 23 13.30 -6.21 -1.00
C SER A 23 11.91 -5.66 -0.67
N ARG A 24 11.42 -4.69 -1.44
CA ARG A 24 10.08 -4.11 -1.32
C ARG A 24 8.99 -5.16 -1.57
N LEU A 25 9.13 -6.00 -2.61
CA LEU A 25 8.23 -7.13 -2.88
C LEU A 25 8.20 -8.12 -1.72
N THR A 26 9.35 -8.40 -1.11
CA THR A 26 9.46 -9.34 0.00
C THR A 26 8.71 -8.83 1.22
N LEU A 27 8.92 -7.56 1.58
CA LEU A 27 8.21 -6.89 2.67
C LEU A 27 6.70 -6.85 2.44
N LEU A 28 6.29 -6.47 1.23
CA LEU A 28 4.88 -6.38 0.84
C LEU A 28 4.19 -7.74 0.94
N ASN A 29 4.80 -8.79 0.39
CA ASN A 29 4.27 -10.16 0.47
C ASN A 29 4.19 -10.70 1.89
N ALA A 30 5.23 -10.47 2.70
CA ALA A 30 5.25 -10.90 4.10
C ALA A 30 4.13 -10.21 4.89
N CYS A 31 3.96 -8.89 4.69
CA CYS A 31 2.89 -8.12 5.31
C CYS A 31 1.50 -8.61 4.85
N ALA A 32 1.28 -8.80 3.55
CA ALA A 32 0.02 -9.30 3.02
C ALA A 32 -0.36 -10.67 3.59
N ARG A 33 0.62 -11.59 3.73
CA ARG A 33 0.40 -12.91 4.36
C ARG A 33 0.06 -12.78 5.84
N ALA A 34 0.78 -11.94 6.58
CA ALA A 34 0.50 -11.70 8.00
C ALA A 34 -0.90 -11.11 8.19
N LEU A 35 -1.30 -10.14 7.36
CA LEU A 35 -2.65 -9.56 7.39
C LEU A 35 -3.73 -10.61 7.10
N ARG A 36 -3.54 -11.47 6.10
CA ARG A 36 -4.47 -12.58 5.83
C ARG A 36 -4.54 -13.56 7.00
N GLY A 37 -3.40 -13.89 7.63
CA GLY A 37 -3.36 -14.75 8.82
C GLY A 37 -4.06 -14.15 10.04
N LEU A 38 -4.14 -12.81 10.12
CA LEU A 38 -4.92 -12.08 11.13
C LEU A 38 -6.41 -11.94 10.75
N GLY A 39 -6.84 -12.49 9.61
CA GLY A 39 -8.23 -12.45 9.16
C GLY A 39 -8.60 -11.19 8.36
N TYR A 40 -7.64 -10.32 8.02
CA TYR A 40 -7.94 -9.16 7.16
C TYR A 40 -8.03 -9.56 5.69
N ARG A 41 -9.00 -8.95 5.00
CA ARG A 41 -9.11 -9.03 3.55
C ARG A 41 -8.18 -7.99 2.92
N VAL A 42 -7.17 -8.43 2.19
CA VAL A 42 -6.34 -7.52 1.35
C VAL A 42 -7.12 -7.18 0.08
N LEU A 43 -7.30 -5.88 -0.20
CA LEU A 43 -8.02 -5.37 -1.38
C LEU A 43 -7.09 -4.89 -2.48
N ALA A 44 -6.00 -4.22 -2.12
CA ALA A 44 -5.02 -3.71 -3.09
C ALA A 44 -3.62 -3.68 -2.46
N GLU A 45 -2.61 -3.81 -3.29
CA GLU A 45 -1.20 -3.81 -2.91
C GLU A 45 -0.45 -2.91 -3.92
N GLU A 46 0.38 -1.98 -3.44
CA GLU A 46 1.18 -1.10 -4.29
C GLU A 46 2.62 -1.00 -3.76
N ILE A 47 3.56 -1.50 -4.56
CA ILE A 47 4.97 -1.62 -4.20
C ILE A 47 5.72 -0.27 -4.25
N SER A 48 5.34 0.59 -5.19
CA SER A 48 6.01 1.85 -5.50
C SER A 48 4.97 2.97 -5.60
N PRO A 49 4.42 3.42 -4.45
CA PRO A 49 3.44 4.49 -4.47
C PRO A 49 4.03 5.79 -5.03
N ARG A 50 3.17 6.61 -5.62
CA ARG A 50 3.56 7.84 -6.34
C ARG A 50 4.29 8.87 -5.47
N ASP A 51 4.16 8.78 -4.15
CA ASP A 51 4.85 9.62 -3.18
C ASP A 51 6.31 9.16 -2.91
N GLY A 52 6.77 8.08 -3.57
CA GLY A 52 8.08 7.47 -3.32
C GLY A 52 8.16 6.77 -1.97
N GLY A 53 7.04 6.65 -1.26
CA GLY A 53 6.97 6.20 0.10
C GLY A 53 7.15 4.69 0.27
N ARG A 54 6.80 4.24 1.48
CA ARG A 54 6.74 2.82 1.83
C ARG A 54 5.73 2.10 0.94
N PRO A 55 5.94 0.81 0.62
CA PRO A 55 4.91 0.00 -0.01
C PRO A 55 3.60 0.10 0.77
N THR A 56 2.48 0.06 0.06
CA THR A 56 1.14 0.26 0.61
C THR A 56 0.27 -0.97 0.41
N ILE A 57 -0.55 -1.28 1.43
CA ILE A 57 -1.59 -2.31 1.34
C ILE A 57 -2.91 -1.68 1.77
N ARG A 58 -3.94 -1.80 0.94
CA ARG A 58 -5.31 -1.46 1.33
C ARG A 58 -6.03 -2.72 1.78
N ILE A 59 -6.62 -2.68 2.98
CA ILE A 59 -7.45 -3.77 3.50
C ILE A 59 -8.94 -3.41 3.46
N GLY A 60 -9.77 -4.45 3.50
CA GLY A 60 -11.23 -4.40 3.45
C GLY A 60 -11.87 -3.85 4.70
N PRO A 61 -13.22 -3.78 4.73
CA PRO A 61 -13.97 -3.05 5.74
C PRO A 61 -13.55 -3.45 7.15
N TYR A 62 -13.27 -2.42 7.93
CA TYR A 62 -12.69 -2.48 9.24
C TYR A 62 -13.75 -2.90 10.28
N LEU A 63 -13.73 -4.16 10.71
CA LEU A 63 -14.55 -4.65 11.82
C LEU A 63 -13.82 -4.40 13.14
N ALA A 64 -14.49 -3.69 14.06
CA ALA A 64 -13.92 -3.19 15.32
C ALA A 64 -13.24 -4.25 16.20
N LYS A 65 -13.66 -5.53 16.16
CA LYS A 65 -13.01 -6.61 16.94
C LYS A 65 -11.60 -6.96 16.49
N SER A 66 -11.26 -6.64 15.24
CA SER A 66 -9.92 -6.78 14.67
C SER A 66 -9.11 -5.48 14.79
N SER A 67 -9.59 -4.47 15.53
CA SER A 67 -8.92 -3.17 15.64
C SER A 67 -7.72 -3.17 16.58
N ASP A 68 -7.79 -3.92 17.67
CA ASP A 68 -6.78 -3.82 18.74
C ASP A 68 -5.45 -4.42 18.31
N VAL A 69 -5.46 -5.54 17.59
CA VAL A 69 -4.23 -6.23 17.19
C VAL A 69 -3.34 -5.39 16.27
N LEU A 70 -3.90 -4.72 15.26
CA LEU A 70 -3.10 -3.84 14.38
C LEU A 70 -2.71 -2.55 15.07
N ARG A 71 -3.58 -1.98 15.92
CA ARG A 71 -3.28 -0.76 16.68
C ARG A 71 -2.15 -0.99 17.69
N GLU A 72 -2.22 -2.07 18.45
CA GLU A 72 -1.20 -2.47 19.42
C GLU A 72 0.12 -2.78 18.72
N ARG A 73 0.10 -3.57 17.64
CA ARG A 73 1.32 -3.97 16.93
C ARG A 73 2.01 -2.84 16.19
N ALA A 74 1.27 -1.81 15.78
CA ALA A 74 1.83 -0.67 15.06
C ALA A 74 2.13 0.55 15.95
N GLY A 75 1.81 0.49 17.25
CA GLY A 75 2.05 1.59 18.19
C GLY A 75 1.17 2.84 17.96
N GLY A 76 0.05 2.71 17.24
CA GLY A 76 -0.88 3.80 16.96
C GLY A 76 -1.52 3.74 15.58
N VAL A 77 -2.56 4.56 15.37
CA VAL A 77 -3.24 4.77 14.08
C VAL A 77 -3.21 6.25 13.75
N THR A 78 -2.91 6.57 12.50
CA THR A 78 -3.09 7.91 11.96
C THR A 78 -4.34 7.94 11.09
N VAL A 79 -5.22 8.91 11.33
CA VAL A 79 -6.42 9.14 10.54
C VAL A 79 -6.19 10.31 9.60
N GLN A 80 -6.45 10.11 8.32
CA GLN A 80 -6.42 11.15 7.29
C GLN A 80 -7.80 11.30 6.67
N ARG A 81 -8.24 12.54 6.50
CA ARG A 81 -9.48 12.88 5.81
C ARG A 81 -9.16 13.20 4.36
N GLN A 82 -9.75 12.45 3.43
CA GLN A 82 -9.63 12.70 2.00
C GLN A 82 -11.03 12.98 1.44
N GLY A 83 -11.37 14.26 1.34
CA GLY A 83 -12.71 14.70 0.96
C GLY A 83 -13.78 14.24 1.97
N ASN A 84 -14.78 13.50 1.48
CA ASN A 84 -15.88 12.98 2.30
C ASN A 84 -15.61 11.59 2.91
N ARG A 85 -14.41 11.02 2.69
CA ARG A 85 -14.01 9.72 3.23
C ARG A 85 -12.89 9.89 4.25
N GLN A 86 -12.94 9.10 5.31
CA GLN A 86 -11.86 9.01 6.30
C GLN A 86 -11.11 7.70 6.07
N PHE A 87 -9.79 7.81 5.99
CA PHE A 87 -8.90 6.66 5.90
C PHE A 87 -8.03 6.62 7.15
N ALA A 88 -7.92 5.45 7.74
CA ALA A 88 -6.93 5.21 8.78
C ALA A 88 -5.75 4.45 8.15
N TYR A 89 -4.57 4.69 8.70
CA TYR A 89 -3.40 3.93 8.35
C TYR A 89 -2.49 3.66 9.54
N VAL A 90 -1.70 2.61 9.39
CA VAL A 90 -0.61 2.22 10.29
C VAL A 90 0.61 1.83 9.49
N VAL A 91 1.77 1.83 10.14
CA VAL A 91 2.97 1.19 9.59
C VAL A 91 3.13 -0.17 10.25
N PHE A 92 2.92 -1.23 9.50
CA PHE A 92 3.05 -2.61 9.97
C PHE A 92 4.08 -3.33 9.10
N MET A 93 5.12 -3.90 9.72
CA MET A 93 6.24 -4.55 9.01
C MET A 93 6.88 -3.63 7.94
N SER A 94 7.06 -2.34 8.26
CA SER A 94 7.56 -1.31 7.33
C SER A 94 6.69 -1.02 6.10
N VAL A 95 5.49 -1.60 6.02
CA VAL A 95 4.48 -1.36 4.97
C VAL A 95 3.36 -0.48 5.53
N ARG A 96 2.91 0.50 4.74
CA ARG A 96 1.78 1.36 5.12
C ARG A 96 0.48 0.61 4.84
N VAL A 97 -0.22 0.19 5.88
CA VAL A 97 -1.51 -0.49 5.77
C VAL A 97 -2.63 0.54 5.94
N THR A 98 -3.55 0.63 4.98
CA THR A 98 -4.63 1.62 4.95
C THR A 98 -5.99 0.95 4.89
N TRP A 99 -6.99 1.57 5.50
CA TRP A 99 -8.39 1.15 5.38
C TRP A 99 -9.32 2.35 5.45
N GLU A 100 -10.52 2.16 4.91
CA GLU A 100 -11.60 3.14 5.01
C GLU A 100 -12.29 3.00 6.37
N ILE A 101 -12.43 4.11 7.08
CA ILE A 101 -13.24 4.20 8.29
C ILE A 101 -14.66 4.47 7.79
N ALA A 102 -15.54 3.48 7.92
CA ALA A 102 -16.96 3.70 7.67
C ALA A 102 -17.45 4.77 8.66
N ALA A 103 -18.10 5.81 8.12
CA ALA A 103 -18.78 6.83 8.90
C ALA A 103 -19.96 6.23 9.68
#